data_AF-A0A069I9Q3-F1
#
_entry.id   AF-A0A069I9Q3-F1
#
_cell.length_a   1.000
_cell.length_b   1.000
_cell.length_c   1.000
_cell.angle_alpha   90.00
_cell.angle_beta   90.00
_cell.angle_gamma   90.00
#
_symmetry.space_group_name_H-M   'P 1'
#
loop_
_entity.id
_entity.type
_entity.pdbx_description
1 polymer ?
#
loop_
_entity_poly.entity_id
_entity_poly.type
_entity_poly.pdbx_seq_one_letter_code
_entity_poly.pdbx_strand_id
1 'polypeptide(L)'
;MATSQIEAIEPDDDPEGERRKAAGLKPIHRLGSDQRIARILPETDSRATVVYCSTFVRDFLARDFNFCAAKFAVARAGKLRALDDAFRDGEEGLTKALGWIEEKPALDIPLMSDRHLVEIKHPLAGRLVRLLNQHDKIFSLTLCALAARSIGPSDRDTAIEVASRRITLIHSLCIPDNDQYTADGIRTNAPQR
;
A
#
# COMPACT_ATOMS: atom_id res chain seq x y z
N MET A 1 -9.87 48.51 11.36
CA MET A 1 -8.46 48.09 11.44
C MET A 1 -8.30 47.28 12.71
N ALA A 2 -8.09 45.97 12.59
CA ALA A 2 -7.90 45.07 13.72
C ALA A 2 -6.59 44.31 13.47
N THR A 3 -5.58 44.61 14.27
CA THR A 3 -4.22 44.06 14.17
C THR A 3 -4.21 42.74 14.93
N SER A 4 -4.07 41.63 14.19
CA SER A 4 -3.86 40.29 14.75
C SER A 4 -2.40 40.15 15.19
N GLN A 5 -2.19 39.86 16.48
CA GLN A 5 -0.87 39.55 17.05
C GLN A 5 -0.51 38.09 16.71
N ILE A 6 0.68 37.88 16.14
CA ILE A 6 1.25 36.56 15.88
C ILE A 6 1.96 36.13 17.18
N GLU A 7 1.44 35.10 17.85
CA GLU A 7 2.13 34.43 18.96
C GLU A 7 3.39 33.75 18.44
N ALA A 8 4.52 34.06 19.07
CA ALA A 8 5.81 33.42 18.82
C ALA A 8 5.80 32.03 19.45
N ILE A 9 6.10 31.00 18.64
CA ILE A 9 6.33 29.63 19.12
C ILE A 9 7.71 29.62 19.79
N GLU A 10 7.74 29.37 21.10
CA GLU A 10 8.98 29.21 21.86
C GLU A 10 9.75 27.96 21.37
N PRO A 11 11.10 28.01 21.31
CA PRO A 11 11.90 26.87 20.89
C PRO A 11 11.88 25.78 21.96
N ASP A 12 11.52 24.56 21.55
CA ASP A 12 11.62 23.35 22.35
C ASP A 12 13.10 23.07 22.66
N ASP A 13 13.54 23.40 23.87
CA ASP A 13 14.88 23.08 24.37
C ASP A 13 14.95 21.56 24.64
N ASP A 14 15.37 20.78 23.63
CA ASP A 14 15.72 19.37 23.78
C ASP A 14 17.18 19.23 24.27
N PRO A 15 17.42 19.03 25.57
CA PRO A 15 18.77 18.95 26.15
C PRO A 15 19.55 17.73 25.67
N GLU A 16 18.88 16.73 25.08
CA GLU A 16 19.52 15.54 24.54
C GLU A 16 20.10 15.79 23.12
N GLY A 17 19.49 16.72 22.37
CA GLY A 17 19.96 17.16 21.06
C GLY A 17 21.30 17.91 21.11
N GLU A 18 21.53 18.71 22.16
CA GLU A 18 22.78 19.46 22.35
C GLU A 18 23.96 18.55 22.71
N ARG A 19 23.74 17.55 23.58
CA ARG A 19 24.77 16.56 23.93
C ARG A 19 25.21 15.73 22.71
N ARG A 20 24.28 15.41 21.80
CA ARG A 20 24.57 14.69 20.55
C ARG A 20 25.37 15.54 19.55
N LYS A 21 25.11 16.86 19.48
CA LYS A 21 25.92 17.81 18.71
C LYS A 21 27.34 17.95 19.26
N ALA A 22 27.51 17.97 20.59
CA ALA A 22 28.82 18.00 21.25
C ALA A 22 29.66 16.74 20.99
N ALA A 23 29.01 15.59 20.76
CA ALA A 23 29.67 14.31 20.43
C ALA A 23 30.02 14.15 18.92
N GLY A 24 29.79 15.18 18.08
CA GLY A 24 30.07 15.12 16.64
C GLY A 24 29.14 14.18 15.85
N LEU A 25 28.10 13.63 16.50
CA LEU A 25 27.12 12.75 15.88
C LEU A 25 26.06 13.62 15.20
N LYS A 26 26.10 13.69 13.86
CA LYS A 26 25.03 14.34 13.10
C LYS A 26 23.69 13.67 13.44
N PRO A 27 22.67 14.43 13.86
CA PRO A 27 21.34 13.88 14.09
C PRO A 27 20.89 13.11 12.85
N ILE A 28 20.54 11.83 13.04
CA ILE A 28 19.96 11.03 11.95
C ILE A 28 18.54 11.57 11.76
N HIS A 29 18.36 12.47 10.79
CA HIS A 29 17.02 12.81 10.31
C HIS A 29 16.41 11.53 9.74
N ARG A 30 15.54 10.90 10.52
CA ARG A 30 14.72 9.79 10.07
C ARG A 30 13.73 10.38 9.08
N LEU A 31 14.11 10.40 7.79
CA LEU A 31 13.21 10.79 6.72
C LEU A 31 11.95 9.92 6.84
N GLY A 32 10.81 10.59 7.01
CA GLY A 32 9.50 9.97 6.86
C GLY A 32 9.38 9.34 5.48
N SER A 33 8.45 8.41 5.32
CA SER A 33 8.29 7.67 4.07
C SER A 33 8.17 8.60 2.85
N ASP A 34 7.43 9.70 3.00
CA ASP A 34 7.12 10.62 1.92
C ASP A 34 8.35 11.42 1.47
N GLN A 35 9.20 11.80 2.44
CA GLN A 35 10.48 12.48 2.17
C GLN A 35 11.51 11.54 1.52
N ARG A 36 11.46 10.23 1.82
CA ARG A 36 12.32 9.25 1.13
C ARG A 36 11.93 9.12 -0.34
N ILE A 37 10.63 9.06 -0.64
CA ILE A 37 10.15 8.92 -2.02
C ILE A 37 10.44 10.20 -2.82
N ALA A 38 10.27 11.39 -2.23
CA ALA A 38 10.59 12.68 -2.85
C ALA A 38 12.08 12.82 -3.24
N ARG A 39 13.00 12.17 -2.51
CA ARG A 39 14.43 12.19 -2.83
C ARG A 39 14.78 11.25 -4.00
N ILE A 40 14.00 10.20 -4.24
CA ILE A 40 14.34 9.14 -5.20
C ILE A 40 13.89 9.49 -6.62
N LEU A 41 12.72 10.11 -6.80
CA LEU A 41 12.24 10.56 -8.11
C LEU A 41 11.86 12.05 -8.06
N PRO A 42 12.39 12.89 -8.98
CA PRO A 42 11.89 14.25 -9.18
C PRO A 42 10.49 14.25 -9.83
N GLU A 43 9.71 15.25 -9.43
CA GLU A 43 8.27 15.47 -9.61
C GLU A 43 7.58 14.76 -10.79
N THR A 44 6.73 13.78 -10.44
CA THR A 44 5.57 13.39 -11.24
C THR A 44 4.38 13.42 -10.27
N ASP A 45 3.74 14.59 -10.09
CA ASP A 45 2.62 14.75 -9.14
C ASP A 45 1.34 14.16 -9.76
N SER A 46 1.26 12.83 -9.78
CA SER A 46 0.03 12.09 -10.10
C SER A 46 -0.60 11.62 -8.79
N ARG A 47 -1.77 12.15 -8.44
CA ARG A 47 -2.50 11.77 -7.23
C ARG A 47 -3.58 10.75 -7.57
N ALA A 48 -3.77 9.77 -6.70
CA ALA A 48 -4.90 8.85 -6.78
C ALA A 48 -5.63 8.75 -5.45
N THR A 49 -6.89 8.37 -5.51
CA THR A 49 -7.72 8.15 -4.32
C THR A 49 -7.94 6.65 -4.13
N VAL A 50 -7.65 6.18 -2.92
CA VAL A 50 -8.10 4.86 -2.45
C VAL A 50 -9.36 5.06 -1.63
N VAL A 51 -10.43 4.38 -2.03
CA VAL A 51 -11.70 4.38 -1.30
C VAL A 51 -11.80 3.04 -0.61
N TYR A 52 -12.00 3.03 0.71
CA TYR A 52 -12.04 1.79 1.45
C TYR A 52 -13.05 1.77 2.59
N CYS A 53 -13.57 0.59 2.88
CA CYS A 53 -14.35 0.26 4.07
C CYS A 53 -13.79 -0.97 4.81
N SER A 54 -12.83 -1.69 4.21
CA SER A 54 -12.15 -2.81 4.84
C SER A 54 -11.01 -2.37 5.76
N THR A 55 -10.83 -3.11 6.84
CA THR A 55 -9.71 -2.91 7.77
C THR A 55 -8.37 -3.24 7.12
N PHE A 56 -8.35 -4.22 6.21
CA PHE A 56 -7.14 -4.61 5.48
C PHE A 56 -6.56 -3.45 4.67
N VAL A 57 -7.37 -2.79 3.83
CA VAL A 57 -6.87 -1.68 2.99
C VAL A 57 -6.45 -0.50 3.85
N ARG A 58 -7.23 -0.17 4.90
CA ARG A 58 -6.86 0.88 5.87
C ARG A 58 -5.48 0.63 6.47
N ASP A 59 -5.27 -0.57 7.01
CA ASP A 59 -4.04 -0.90 7.73
C ASP A 59 -2.85 -0.99 6.76
N PHE A 60 -3.07 -1.53 5.56
CA PHE A 60 -2.06 -1.60 4.51
C PHE A 60 -1.64 -0.20 4.03
N LEU A 61 -2.59 0.73 3.84
CA LEU A 61 -2.29 2.12 3.49
C LEU A 61 -1.43 2.79 4.56
N ALA A 62 -1.80 2.62 5.83
CA ALA A 62 -1.10 3.25 6.95
C ALA A 62 0.31 2.67 7.17
N ARG A 63 0.51 1.38 6.94
CA ARG A 63 1.75 0.67 7.33
C ARG A 63 2.68 0.36 6.16
N ASP A 64 2.13 -0.13 5.05
CA ASP A 64 2.90 -0.85 4.03
C ASP A 64 2.97 -0.12 2.69
N PHE A 65 1.98 0.73 2.36
CA PHE A 65 1.88 1.35 1.04
C PHE A 65 3.11 2.20 0.70
N ASN A 66 3.50 3.12 1.59
CA ASN A 66 4.64 4.00 1.32
C ASN A 66 5.97 3.22 1.30
N PHE A 67 6.08 2.13 2.06
CA PHE A 67 7.23 1.23 2.00
C PHE A 67 7.32 0.55 0.63
N CYS A 68 6.22 -0.02 0.14
CA CYS A 68 6.14 -0.60 -1.20
C CYS A 68 6.47 0.43 -2.28
N ALA A 69 5.87 1.62 -2.23
CA ALA A 69 6.11 2.69 -3.19
C ALA A 69 7.58 3.09 -3.26
N ALA A 70 8.25 3.24 -2.11
CA ALA A 70 9.68 3.52 -2.06
C ALA A 70 10.51 2.37 -2.65
N LYS A 71 10.14 1.11 -2.39
CA LYS A 71 10.84 -0.07 -2.93
C LYS A 71 10.62 -0.23 -4.44
N PHE A 72 9.48 0.17 -4.99
CA PHE A 72 9.24 0.16 -6.43
C PHE A 72 10.17 1.13 -7.16
N ALA A 73 10.38 2.32 -6.63
CA ALA A 73 11.24 3.34 -7.22
C ALA A 73 12.71 2.91 -7.36
N VAL A 74 13.16 1.94 -6.56
CA VAL A 74 14.54 1.41 -6.57
C VAL A 74 14.65 -0.04 -7.03
N ALA A 75 13.53 -0.66 -7.42
CA ALA A 75 13.51 -2.04 -7.90
C ALA A 75 14.22 -2.14 -9.26
N ARG A 76 15.07 -3.16 -9.43
CA ARG A 76 15.83 -3.38 -10.67
C ARG A 76 15.90 -4.86 -11.03
N ALA A 77 16.16 -5.13 -12.31
CA ALA A 77 16.46 -6.46 -12.84
C ALA A 77 15.47 -7.53 -12.34
N GLY A 78 15.96 -8.59 -11.71
CA GLY A 78 15.17 -9.71 -11.23
C GLY A 78 14.01 -9.32 -10.32
N LYS A 79 14.21 -8.37 -9.40
CA LYS A 79 13.15 -7.92 -8.49
C LYS A 79 12.01 -7.24 -9.24
N LEU A 80 12.34 -6.42 -10.23
CA LEU A 80 11.32 -5.75 -11.04
C LEU A 80 10.47 -6.77 -11.80
N ARG A 81 11.10 -7.79 -12.38
CA ARG A 81 10.40 -8.90 -13.04
C ARG A 81 9.48 -9.68 -12.09
N ALA A 82 10.00 -10.04 -10.91
CA ALA A 82 9.21 -10.74 -9.89
C ALA A 82 7.99 -9.94 -9.43
N LEU A 83 8.14 -8.62 -9.30
CA LEU A 83 7.04 -7.71 -8.99
C LEU A 83 6.04 -7.66 -10.14
N ASP A 84 6.49 -7.51 -11.38
CA ASP A 84 5.61 -7.44 -12.54
C ASP A 84 4.75 -8.71 -12.70
N ASP A 85 5.36 -9.88 -12.51
CA ASP A 85 4.66 -11.17 -12.53
C ASP A 85 3.64 -11.26 -11.39
N ALA A 86 4.02 -10.90 -10.16
CA ALA A 86 3.11 -10.90 -9.02
C ALA A 86 1.94 -9.91 -9.18
N PHE A 87 2.19 -8.73 -9.77
CA PHE A 87 1.13 -7.79 -10.09
C PHE A 87 0.21 -8.33 -11.17
N ARG A 88 0.74 -8.99 -12.21
CA ARG A 88 -0.09 -9.60 -13.27
C ARG A 88 -1.01 -10.68 -12.70
N ASP A 89 -0.45 -11.58 -11.89
CA ASP A 89 -1.21 -12.63 -11.21
C ASP A 89 -2.25 -12.06 -10.23
N GLY A 90 -1.88 -10.97 -9.54
CA GLY A 90 -2.75 -10.22 -8.66
C GLY A 90 -3.94 -9.60 -9.42
N GLU A 91 -3.65 -8.86 -10.50
CA GLU A 91 -4.65 -8.20 -11.34
C GLU A 91 -5.61 -9.22 -11.97
N GLU A 92 -5.09 -10.33 -12.51
CA GLU A 92 -5.92 -11.41 -13.06
C GLU A 92 -6.79 -12.06 -11.98
N GLY A 93 -6.20 -12.36 -10.81
CA GLY A 93 -6.90 -13.00 -9.70
C GLY A 93 -8.02 -12.14 -9.13
N LEU A 94 -7.77 -10.85 -8.89
CA LEU A 94 -8.78 -9.92 -8.38
C LEU A 94 -9.86 -9.63 -9.44
N THR A 95 -9.49 -9.56 -10.72
CA THR A 95 -10.48 -9.39 -11.80
C THR A 95 -11.43 -10.58 -11.88
N LYS A 96 -10.92 -11.82 -11.76
CA LYS A 96 -11.77 -13.02 -11.69
C LYS A 96 -12.68 -13.03 -10.47
N ALA A 97 -12.14 -12.68 -9.30
CA ALA A 97 -12.92 -12.61 -8.07
C ALA A 97 -14.03 -11.55 -8.14
N LEU A 98 -13.74 -10.39 -8.75
CA LEU A 98 -14.72 -9.35 -9.02
C LEU A 98 -15.83 -9.83 -9.94
N GLY A 99 -15.47 -10.43 -11.09
CA GLY A 99 -16.47 -10.97 -12.02
C GLY A 99 -17.39 -11.99 -11.34
N TRP A 100 -16.83 -12.90 -10.54
CA TRP A 100 -17.61 -13.89 -9.81
C TRP A 100 -18.61 -13.27 -8.82
N ILE A 101 -18.23 -12.23 -8.07
CA ILE A 101 -19.12 -11.63 -7.07
C ILE A 101 -20.13 -10.66 -7.69
N GLU A 102 -19.78 -9.99 -8.78
CA GLU A 102 -20.69 -9.09 -9.52
C GLU A 102 -21.88 -9.84 -10.14
N GLU A 103 -21.74 -11.14 -10.41
CA GLU A 103 -22.84 -12.01 -10.88
C GLU A 103 -23.83 -12.41 -9.77
N LYS A 104 -23.52 -12.15 -8.50
CA LYS A 104 -24.33 -12.59 -7.37
C LYS A 104 -25.39 -11.53 -7.02
N PRO A 105 -26.65 -11.93 -6.79
CA PRO A 105 -27.63 -11.04 -6.15
C PRO A 105 -27.09 -10.43 -4.85
N ALA A 106 -27.16 -9.11 -4.74
CA ALA A 106 -26.67 -8.37 -3.59
C ALA A 106 -27.73 -7.35 -3.14
N LEU A 107 -27.72 -7.02 -1.85
CA LEU A 107 -28.51 -5.91 -1.33
C LEU A 107 -27.76 -4.60 -1.56
N ASP A 108 -28.51 -3.54 -1.86
CA ASP A 108 -27.96 -2.19 -1.88
C ASP A 108 -27.90 -1.64 -0.45
N ILE A 109 -26.76 -1.84 0.20
CA ILE A 109 -26.52 -1.40 1.58
C ILE A 109 -25.50 -0.26 1.52
N PRO A 110 -25.83 0.95 2.00
CA PRO A 110 -24.89 2.05 2.05
C PRO A 110 -23.79 1.74 3.07
N LEU A 111 -22.57 1.52 2.58
CA LEU A 111 -21.39 1.33 3.41
C LEU A 111 -20.69 2.67 3.63
N MET A 112 -20.36 2.95 4.88
CA MET A 112 -19.47 4.06 5.20
C MET A 112 -18.06 3.72 4.69
N SER A 113 -17.54 4.57 3.81
CA SER A 113 -16.22 4.42 3.21
C SER A 113 -15.39 5.67 3.44
N ASP A 114 -14.12 5.45 3.77
CA ASP A 114 -13.13 6.50 3.88
C ASP A 114 -12.42 6.70 2.55
N ARG A 115 -11.85 7.90 2.37
CA ARG A 115 -11.06 8.26 1.20
C ARG A 115 -9.67 8.67 1.65
N HIS A 116 -8.64 8.04 1.06
CA HIS A 116 -7.26 8.38 1.31
C HIS A 116 -6.57 8.74 0.01
N LEU A 117 -6.00 9.94 -0.03
CA LEU A 117 -5.28 10.43 -1.20
C LEU A 117 -3.81 10.02 -1.10
N VAL A 118 -3.31 9.41 -2.17
CA VAL A 118 -1.92 8.95 -2.26
C VAL A 118 -1.21 9.56 -3.45
N GLU A 119 0.07 9.85 -3.28
CA GLU A 119 0.95 10.36 -4.33
C GLU A 119 1.59 9.18 -5.09
N ILE A 120 1.45 9.17 -6.41
CA ILE A 120 1.99 8.14 -7.30
C ILE A 120 3.23 8.67 -7.99
N LYS A 121 4.40 8.23 -7.53
CA LYS A 121 5.69 8.53 -8.18
C LYS A 121 6.18 7.43 -9.11
N HIS A 122 5.58 6.23 -9.06
CA HIS A 122 6.02 5.08 -9.85
C HIS A 122 4.82 4.31 -10.43
N PRO A 123 4.89 3.80 -11.68
CA PRO A 123 3.79 3.07 -12.31
C PRO A 123 3.25 1.88 -11.47
N LEU A 124 4.15 1.13 -10.82
CA LEU A 124 3.77 0.03 -9.92
C LEU A 124 2.97 0.50 -8.70
N ALA A 125 3.19 1.72 -8.19
CA ALA A 125 2.37 2.27 -7.12
C ALA A 125 0.93 2.52 -7.62
N GLY A 126 0.77 2.98 -8.87
CA GLY A 126 -0.54 3.09 -9.50
C GLY A 126 -1.25 1.74 -9.68
N ARG A 127 -0.51 0.67 -10.02
CA ARG A 127 -1.04 -0.71 -10.03
C ARG A 127 -1.49 -1.16 -8.64
N LEU A 128 -0.71 -0.86 -7.61
CA LEU A 128 -1.05 -1.20 -6.22
C LEU A 128 -2.32 -0.49 -5.75
N VAL A 129 -2.47 0.80 -6.06
CA VAL A 129 -3.71 1.56 -5.80
C VAL A 129 -4.92 0.87 -6.46
N ARG A 130 -4.79 0.42 -7.71
CA ARG A 130 -5.85 -0.32 -8.40
C ARG A 130 -6.20 -1.62 -7.68
N LEU A 131 -5.21 -2.41 -7.27
CA LEU A 131 -5.44 -3.65 -6.52
C LEU A 131 -6.12 -3.40 -5.16
N LEU A 132 -5.74 -2.35 -4.43
CA LEU A 132 -6.37 -1.98 -3.16
C LEU A 132 -7.84 -1.61 -3.35
N ASN A 133 -8.16 -0.79 -4.37
CA ASN A 133 -9.55 -0.45 -4.69
C ASN A 133 -10.36 -1.68 -5.15
N GLN A 134 -9.75 -2.58 -5.94
CA GLN A 134 -10.41 -3.82 -6.35
C GLN A 134 -10.68 -4.74 -5.15
N HIS A 135 -9.72 -4.88 -4.23
CA HIS A 135 -9.89 -5.64 -2.99
C HIS A 135 -11.06 -5.08 -2.17
N ASP A 136 -11.11 -3.76 -1.98
CA ASP A 136 -12.19 -3.16 -1.18
C ASP A 136 -13.55 -3.30 -1.86
N LYS A 137 -13.58 -3.25 -3.19
CA LYS A 137 -14.79 -3.57 -3.96
C LYS A 137 -15.22 -5.03 -3.77
N ILE A 138 -14.29 -6.00 -3.77
CA ILE A 138 -14.61 -7.40 -3.43
C ILE A 138 -15.17 -7.48 -2.00
N PHE A 139 -14.55 -6.80 -1.05
CA PHE A 139 -15.00 -6.80 0.34
C PHE A 139 -16.43 -6.26 0.49
N SER A 140 -16.74 -5.11 -0.11
CA SER A 140 -18.08 -4.50 -0.06
C SER A 140 -19.13 -5.35 -0.77
N LEU A 141 -18.85 -5.84 -1.97
CA LEU A 141 -19.78 -6.69 -2.72
C LEU A 141 -20.05 -8.02 -2.02
N THR A 142 -19.02 -8.66 -1.46
CA THR A 142 -19.20 -9.90 -0.69
C THR A 142 -20.01 -9.67 0.59
N LEU A 143 -19.86 -8.52 1.25
CA LEU A 143 -20.69 -8.16 2.40
C LEU A 143 -22.17 -8.01 2.01
N CYS A 144 -22.45 -7.30 0.91
CA CYS A 144 -23.80 -7.10 0.40
C CYS A 144 -24.45 -8.39 -0.12
N ALA A 145 -23.68 -9.25 -0.79
CA ALA A 145 -24.15 -10.56 -1.25
C ALA A 145 -24.37 -11.55 -0.11
N LEU A 146 -23.56 -11.49 0.95
CA LEU A 146 -23.78 -12.26 2.17
C LEU A 146 -25.07 -11.83 2.87
N ALA A 147 -25.32 -10.51 2.96
CA ALA A 147 -26.56 -9.98 3.51
C ALA A 147 -27.80 -10.41 2.70
N ALA A 148 -27.65 -10.52 1.37
CA ALA A 148 -28.66 -11.09 0.47
C ALA A 148 -28.83 -12.61 0.58
N ARG A 149 -27.96 -13.30 1.33
CA ARG A 149 -27.83 -14.77 1.38
C ARG A 149 -27.53 -15.41 0.01
N SER A 150 -26.89 -14.67 -0.88
CA SER A 150 -26.48 -15.17 -2.19
C SER A 150 -25.15 -15.92 -2.17
N ILE A 151 -24.34 -15.72 -1.12
CA ILE A 151 -23.09 -16.45 -0.87
C ILE A 151 -23.03 -16.88 0.60
N GLY A 152 -22.25 -17.92 0.88
CA GLY A 152 -21.98 -18.36 2.26
C GLY A 152 -20.88 -17.53 2.93
N PRO A 153 -20.77 -17.59 4.28
CA PRO A 153 -19.66 -16.99 5.00
C PRO A 153 -18.29 -17.50 4.53
N SER A 154 -18.18 -18.80 4.24
CA SER A 154 -16.95 -19.42 3.74
C SER A 154 -16.50 -18.86 2.39
N ASP A 155 -17.46 -18.56 1.50
CA ASP A 155 -17.17 -18.02 0.18
C ASP A 155 -16.61 -16.59 0.30
N ARG A 156 -17.22 -15.78 1.18
CA ARG A 156 -16.74 -14.44 1.50
C ARG A 156 -15.34 -14.47 2.07
N ASP A 157 -15.11 -15.30 3.10
CA ASP A 157 -13.81 -15.38 3.77
C ASP A 157 -12.73 -15.85 2.79
N THR A 158 -13.03 -16.84 1.95
CA THR A 158 -12.13 -17.32 0.91
C THR A 158 -11.79 -16.21 -0.10
N ALA A 159 -12.80 -15.49 -0.62
CA ALA A 159 -12.59 -14.43 -1.59
C ALA A 159 -11.71 -13.29 -1.03
N ILE A 160 -12.01 -12.84 0.19
CA ILE A 160 -11.24 -11.79 0.86
C ILE A 160 -9.82 -12.26 1.18
N GLU A 161 -9.64 -13.48 1.68
CA GLU A 161 -8.32 -14.02 2.02
C GLU A 161 -7.45 -14.21 0.76
N VAL A 162 -8.02 -14.73 -0.33
CA VAL A 162 -7.33 -14.89 -1.61
C VAL A 162 -6.90 -13.55 -2.20
N ALA A 163 -7.75 -12.52 -2.12
CA ALA A 163 -7.44 -11.17 -2.57
C ALA A 163 -6.35 -10.53 -1.69
N SER A 164 -6.48 -10.62 -0.37
CA SER A 164 -5.52 -10.07 0.59
C SER A 164 -4.13 -10.71 0.42
N ARG A 165 -4.08 -12.04 0.25
CA ARG A 165 -2.82 -12.78 0.03
C ARG A 165 -2.05 -12.29 -1.20
N ARG A 166 -2.73 -11.89 -2.28
CA ARG A 166 -2.08 -11.37 -3.50
C ARG A 166 -1.42 -10.02 -3.25
N ILE A 167 -2.10 -9.13 -2.53
CA ILE A 167 -1.54 -7.81 -2.18
C ILE A 167 -0.39 -7.98 -1.18
N THR A 168 -0.55 -8.86 -0.19
CA THR A 168 0.52 -9.18 0.77
C THR A 168 1.74 -9.80 0.10
N LEU A 169 1.56 -10.60 -0.95
CA LEU A 169 2.68 -11.15 -1.73
C LEU A 169 3.54 -10.03 -2.35
N ILE A 170 2.92 -9.02 -2.94
CA ILE A 170 3.63 -7.85 -3.49
C ILE A 170 4.45 -7.16 -2.39
N HIS A 171 3.86 -6.95 -1.22
CA HIS A 171 4.59 -6.39 -0.06
C HIS A 171 5.77 -7.30 0.33
N SER A 172 5.56 -8.61 0.43
CA SER A 172 6.63 -9.56 0.78
C SER A 172 7.78 -9.57 -0.23
N LEU A 173 7.51 -9.30 -1.52
CA LEU A 173 8.53 -9.16 -2.55
C LEU A 173 9.28 -7.82 -2.45
N CYS A 174 8.70 -6.81 -1.78
CA CYS A 174 9.38 -5.55 -1.53
C CYS A 174 10.47 -5.68 -0.45
N ILE A 175 10.36 -6.66 0.46
CA ILE A 175 11.26 -6.85 1.61
C ILE A 175 12.71 -7.19 1.19
N PRO A 176 12.98 -8.22 0.36
CA PRO A 176 14.34 -8.60 0.01
C PRO A 176 14.99 -7.57 -0.90
N ASP A 177 16.31 -7.45 -0.84
CA ASP A 177 17.06 -6.53 -1.69
C ASP A 177 17.24 -7.08 -3.11
N ASN A 178 17.64 -6.22 -4.05
CA ASN A 178 17.67 -6.54 -5.49
C ASN A 178 18.64 -7.70 -5.83
N ASP A 179 19.70 -7.88 -5.03
CA ASP A 179 20.72 -8.93 -5.16
C ASP A 179 20.22 -10.33 -4.75
N GLN A 180 19.08 -10.40 -4.06
CA GLN A 180 18.44 -11.66 -3.67
C GLN A 180 17.51 -12.24 -4.75
N TYR A 181 17.55 -11.67 -5.96
CA TYR A 181 16.77 -12.11 -7.11
C TYR A 181 17.68 -12.52 -8.26
N THR A 182 17.42 -13.68 -8.85
CA THR A 182 18.03 -14.08 -10.13
C THR A 182 17.52 -13.19 -11.26
N ALA A 183 18.18 -13.22 -12.42
CA ALA A 183 17.73 -12.48 -13.61
C ALA A 183 16.29 -12.85 -14.04
N ASP A 184 15.84 -14.07 -13.74
CA ASP A 184 14.49 -14.55 -14.01
C ASP A 184 13.46 -14.16 -12.93
N GLY A 185 13.87 -13.41 -11.90
CA GLY A 185 12.99 -12.96 -10.83
C GLY A 185 12.73 -14.01 -9.73
N ILE A 186 13.52 -15.08 -9.69
CA ILE A 186 13.43 -16.11 -8.66
C ILE A 186 14.28 -15.69 -7.46
N ARG A 187 13.78 -15.88 -6.25
CA ARG A 187 14.57 -15.60 -5.03
C ARG A 187 15.72 -16.59 -4.89
N THR A 188 16.94 -16.10 -4.73
CA THR A 188 18.15 -16.93 -4.60
C THR A 188 18.20 -17.71 -3.29
N ASN A 189 17.68 -17.11 -2.21
CA ASN A 189 17.63 -17.71 -0.87
C ASN A 189 16.22 -18.16 -0.47
N ALA A 190 15.40 -18.64 -1.42
CA ALA A 190 14.12 -19.23 -1.05
C ALA A 190 14.37 -20.42 -0.10
N PRO A 191 13.78 -20.47 1.10
CA PRO A 191 13.84 -21.69 1.91
C PRO A 191 13.27 -22.83 1.05
N GLN A 192 14.07 -23.87 0.85
CA GLN A 192 13.62 -25.09 0.18
C GLN A 192 12.36 -25.56 0.93
N ARG A 193 11.23 -25.57 0.23
CA ARG A 193 9.98 -26.14 0.72
C ARG A 193 10.07 -27.65 0.65
#